data_AF-A0A3D8IK89-F1
#
_entry.id   AF-A0A3D8IK89-F1
#
_cell.length_a   1.000
_cell.length_b   1.000
_cell.length_c   1.000
_cell.angle_alpha   90.00
_cell.angle_beta   90.00
_cell.angle_gamma   90.00
#
_symmetry.space_group_name_H-M   'P 1'
#
loop_
_entity.id
_entity.type
_entity.pdbx_description
1 polymer ?
#
loop_
_entity_poly.entity_id
_entity_poly.type
_entity_poly.pdbx_seq_one_letter_code
_entity_poly.pdbx_strand_id
1 'polypeptide(L)'
;MKRRSGFSMIELVFVIVILGVLAAVAVPRFVATRTDAQVATARSDLASVQKAVVAKVFADNLDPKATSVPAPNDPTKGANGSLITWGEWLIEVGGLDRSRWTTGTGNPIPGIPATNSIEPMGNVANSQTPGSPSKGGCGAILGINTNTGTLEFQPNNLGGQNTGTFCDLLKASYATSSGPGNKSIPLASTGTIEF
;
A
#
# COMPACT_ATOMS: atom_id res chain seq x y z
N MET A 1 -62.64 4.97 -17.91
CA MET A 1 -61.59 5.84 -17.33
C MET A 1 -60.92 5.10 -16.17
N LYS A 2 -59.63 4.79 -16.27
CA LYS A 2 -58.88 4.09 -15.21
C LYS A 2 -58.52 5.11 -14.11
N ARG A 3 -59.01 4.93 -12.88
CA ARG A 3 -58.64 5.79 -11.75
C ARG A 3 -57.15 5.58 -11.45
N ARG A 4 -56.33 6.63 -11.60
CA ARG A 4 -54.97 6.65 -11.04
C ARG A 4 -55.11 6.83 -9.54
N SER A 5 -54.78 5.81 -8.74
CA SER A 5 -54.58 5.98 -7.30
C SER A 5 -53.28 6.78 -7.11
N GLY A 6 -53.40 8.00 -6.60
CA GLY A 6 -52.24 8.78 -6.18
C GLY A 6 -51.64 8.20 -4.90
N PHE A 7 -50.32 8.25 -4.80
CA PHE A 7 -49.59 7.91 -3.58
C PHE A 7 -50.01 8.86 -2.45
N SER A 8 -50.27 8.33 -1.25
CA SER A 8 -50.67 9.15 -0.11
C SER A 8 -49.47 9.92 0.46
N MET A 9 -49.70 11.15 0.93
CA MET A 9 -48.64 11.90 1.63
C MET A 9 -48.11 11.13 2.84
N ILE A 10 -48.97 10.38 3.55
CA ILE A 10 -48.55 9.59 4.71
C ILE A 10 -47.65 8.41 4.32
N GLU A 11 -47.85 7.80 3.15
CA GLU A 11 -47.00 6.71 2.66
C GLU A 11 -45.59 7.23 2.38
N LEU A 12 -45.48 8.44 1.83
CA LEU A 12 -44.18 9.07 1.58
C LEU A 12 -43.46 9.42 2.88
N VAL A 13 -44.19 9.97 3.86
CA VAL A 13 -43.64 10.33 5.16
C VAL A 13 -43.13 9.10 5.92
N PHE A 14 -43.88 7.99 5.91
CA PHE A 14 -43.45 6.78 6.60
C PHE A 14 -42.20 6.15 5.98
N VAL A 15 -42.10 6.16 4.64
CA VAL A 15 -40.92 5.64 3.92
C VAL A 15 -39.66 6.43 4.27
N ILE A 16 -39.70 7.77 4.27
CA ILE A 16 -38.52 8.59 4.59
C ILE A 16 -38.08 8.41 6.06
N VAL A 17 -39.04 8.18 6.98
CA VAL A 17 -38.74 7.93 8.40
C VAL A 17 -38.02 6.59 8.56
N ILE A 18 -38.52 5.53 7.93
CA ILE A 18 -37.86 4.21 7.97
C ILE A 18 -36.45 4.31 7.37
N LEU A 19 -36.32 4.93 6.19
CA LEU A 19 -35.01 5.11 5.55
C LEU A 19 -34.06 5.94 6.42
N GLY A 20 -34.57 6.96 7.13
CA GLY A 20 -33.79 7.75 8.08
C GLY A 20 -33.23 6.93 9.24
N VAL A 21 -34.05 6.08 9.86
CA VAL A 21 -33.61 5.20 10.96
C VAL A 21 -32.59 4.16 10.48
N LEU A 22 -32.85 3.52 9.32
CA LEU A 22 -31.93 2.55 8.75
C LEU A 22 -30.58 3.19 8.38
N ALA A 23 -30.60 4.38 7.79
CA ALA A 23 -29.38 5.11 7.45
C ALA A 23 -28.56 5.50 8.69
N ALA A 24 -29.22 5.95 9.76
CA ALA A 24 -28.55 6.34 11.00
C ALA A 24 -27.71 5.22 11.63
N VAL A 25 -28.17 3.97 11.55
CA VAL A 25 -27.44 2.80 12.08
C VAL A 25 -26.44 2.25 11.06
N ALA A 26 -26.76 2.29 9.76
CA ALA A 26 -25.92 1.72 8.72
C ALA A 26 -24.66 2.54 8.42
N VAL A 27 -24.76 3.88 8.41
CA VAL A 27 -23.65 4.77 8.01
C VAL A 27 -22.41 4.61 8.90
N PRO A 28 -22.50 4.64 10.25
CA PRO A 28 -21.32 4.47 11.10
C PRO A 28 -20.61 3.13 10.91
N ARG A 29 -21.39 2.05 10.75
CA ARG A 29 -20.85 0.70 10.49
C ARG A 29 -20.16 0.62 9.14
N PHE A 30 -20.75 1.21 8.11
CA PHE A 30 -20.18 1.21 6.76
C PHE A 30 -18.78 1.87 6.74
N VAL A 31 -18.60 2.99 7.44
CA VAL A 31 -17.30 3.69 7.51
C VAL A 31 -16.22 2.83 8.18
N ALA A 32 -16.55 2.17 9.31
CA ALA A 32 -15.60 1.29 10.00
C ALA A 32 -15.17 0.11 9.10
N THR A 33 -16.14 -0.58 8.50
CA THR A 33 -15.85 -1.74 7.62
C THR A 33 -15.01 -1.39 6.40
N ARG A 34 -15.15 -0.17 5.87
CA ARG A 34 -14.34 0.30 4.75
C ARG A 34 -12.86 0.44 5.13
N THR A 35 -12.57 1.00 6.29
CA THR A 35 -11.19 1.19 6.77
C THR A 35 -10.54 -0.17 7.06
N ASP A 36 -11.27 -1.09 7.69
CA ASP A 36 -10.80 -2.46 7.93
C ASP A 36 -10.51 -3.21 6.62
N ALA A 37 -11.37 -3.05 5.61
CA ALA A 37 -11.15 -3.62 4.28
C ALA A 37 -9.90 -3.04 3.60
N GLN A 38 -9.65 -1.73 3.75
CA GLN A 38 -8.43 -1.10 3.23
C GLN A 38 -7.17 -1.68 3.89
N VAL A 39 -7.18 -1.84 5.22
CA VAL A 39 -6.08 -2.46 5.98
C VAL A 39 -5.87 -3.90 5.52
N ALA A 40 -6.94 -4.70 5.42
CA ALA A 40 -6.85 -6.08 4.95
C ALA A 40 -6.27 -6.18 3.53
N THR A 41 -6.67 -5.26 2.63
CA THR A 41 -6.14 -5.22 1.26
C THR A 41 -4.66 -4.85 1.25
N ALA A 42 -4.23 -3.85 2.03
CA ALA A 42 -2.83 -3.48 2.13
C ALA A 42 -1.95 -4.63 2.67
N ARG A 43 -2.46 -5.40 3.64
CA ARG A 43 -1.77 -6.60 4.13
C ARG A 43 -1.65 -7.68 3.06
N SER A 44 -2.72 -7.89 2.28
CA SER A 44 -2.73 -8.85 1.18
C SER A 44 -1.72 -8.46 0.09
N ASP A 45 -1.70 -7.19 -0.28
CA ASP A 45 -0.74 -6.62 -1.24
C ASP A 45 0.70 -6.90 -0.80
N LEU A 46 1.04 -6.59 0.46
CA LEU A 46 2.39 -6.82 0.99
C LEU A 46 2.79 -8.30 0.99
N ALA A 47 1.88 -9.18 1.39
CA ALA A 47 2.12 -10.62 1.36
C ALA A 47 2.33 -11.14 -0.08
N SER A 48 1.62 -10.56 -1.04
CA SER A 48 1.80 -10.85 -2.47
C SER A 48 3.18 -10.38 -2.95
N VAL A 49 3.52 -9.11 -2.68
CA VAL A 49 4.80 -8.50 -3.10
C VAL A 49 5.98 -9.26 -2.50
N GLN A 50 5.97 -9.57 -1.20
CA GLN A 50 7.07 -10.31 -0.56
C GLN A 50 7.38 -11.64 -1.26
N LYS A 51 6.34 -12.35 -1.74
CA LYS A 51 6.52 -13.60 -2.49
C LYS A 51 6.98 -13.34 -3.92
N ALA A 52 6.34 -12.39 -4.61
CA ALA A 52 6.63 -12.07 -6.00
C ALA A 52 8.06 -11.54 -6.19
N VAL A 53 8.53 -10.69 -5.28
CA VAL A 53 9.86 -10.08 -5.31
C VAL A 53 10.95 -11.13 -5.21
N VAL A 54 10.84 -12.02 -4.22
CA VAL A 54 11.83 -13.09 -4.02
C VAL A 54 11.87 -13.96 -5.27
N ALA A 55 10.71 -14.41 -5.77
CA ALA A 55 10.65 -15.23 -6.98
C ALA A 55 11.22 -14.53 -8.22
N LYS A 56 10.95 -13.23 -8.41
CA LYS A 56 11.39 -12.47 -9.59
C LYS A 56 12.87 -12.16 -9.56
N VAL A 57 13.44 -11.84 -8.40
CA VAL A 57 14.90 -11.67 -8.25
C VAL A 57 15.63 -12.95 -8.64
N PHE A 58 15.13 -14.12 -8.21
CA PHE A 58 15.71 -15.41 -8.59
C PHE A 58 15.51 -15.75 -10.07
N ALA A 59 14.30 -15.58 -10.61
CA ALA A 59 14.00 -15.94 -11.99
C ALA A 59 14.80 -15.12 -13.01
N ASP A 60 15.01 -13.83 -12.74
CA ASP A 60 15.72 -12.92 -13.64
C ASP A 60 17.22 -12.80 -13.31
N ASN A 61 17.72 -13.52 -12.30
CA ASN A 61 19.10 -13.39 -11.78
C ASN A 61 19.49 -11.94 -11.49
N LEU A 62 18.59 -11.20 -10.83
CA LEU A 62 18.84 -9.79 -10.50
C LEU A 62 19.85 -9.70 -9.35
N ASP A 63 20.80 -8.78 -9.47
CA ASP A 63 21.65 -8.41 -8.34
C ASP A 63 20.89 -7.44 -7.41
N PRO A 64 20.50 -7.86 -6.19
CA PRO A 64 19.80 -7.00 -5.25
C PRO A 64 20.67 -5.84 -4.72
N LYS A 65 21.97 -5.84 -5.00
CA LYS A 65 22.89 -4.75 -4.67
C LYS A 65 23.01 -3.70 -5.76
N ALA A 66 22.45 -3.94 -6.95
CA ALA A 66 22.43 -2.96 -8.02
C ALA A 66 21.70 -1.68 -7.56
N THR A 67 22.21 -0.52 -7.96
CA THR A 67 21.62 0.79 -7.60
C THR A 67 20.33 1.09 -8.36
N SER A 68 20.10 0.38 -9.46
CA SER A 68 18.88 0.43 -10.26
C SER A 68 18.65 -0.92 -10.90
N VAL A 69 17.39 -1.19 -11.24
CA VAL A 69 16.95 -2.51 -11.71
C VAL A 69 16.23 -2.34 -13.05
N PRO A 70 16.33 -3.29 -13.98
CA PRO A 70 15.58 -3.21 -15.22
C PRO A 70 14.07 -3.28 -14.97
N ALA A 71 13.29 -2.53 -15.73
CA ALA A 71 11.83 -2.62 -15.69
C ALA A 71 11.35 -4.07 -15.95
N PRO A 72 10.51 -4.68 -15.09
CA PRO A 72 10.10 -6.08 -15.18
C PRO A 72 9.24 -6.42 -16.40
N ASN A 73 8.59 -5.43 -17.03
CA ASN A 73 7.58 -5.62 -18.08
C ASN A 73 7.87 -4.84 -19.38
N ASP A 74 9.13 -4.42 -19.61
CA ASP A 74 9.52 -3.72 -20.85
C ASP A 74 10.09 -4.71 -21.89
N PRO A 75 9.39 -4.96 -23.01
CA PRO A 75 9.86 -5.86 -24.07
C PRO A 75 11.06 -5.30 -24.86
N THR A 76 11.46 -4.05 -24.66
CA THR A 76 12.52 -3.38 -25.45
C THR A 76 13.93 -3.53 -24.87
N LYS A 77 14.24 -4.64 -24.18
CA LYS A 77 15.62 -4.96 -23.73
C LYS A 77 16.58 -5.24 -24.90
N GLY A 78 16.97 -4.16 -25.57
CA GLY A 78 18.00 -4.01 -26.57
C GLY A 78 18.39 -2.53 -26.65
N ALA A 79 19.48 -2.19 -25.95
CA ALA A 79 20.33 -1.01 -26.16
C ALA A 79 20.04 0.35 -25.48
N ASN A 80 18.96 0.58 -24.72
CA ASN A 80 18.84 1.74 -23.81
C ASN A 80 17.92 1.46 -22.59
N GLY A 81 18.14 0.31 -21.93
CA GLY A 81 17.22 -0.25 -20.93
C GLY A 81 16.78 0.75 -19.85
N SER A 82 15.47 1.00 -19.75
CA SER A 82 14.91 1.86 -18.71
C SER A 82 15.18 1.24 -17.33
N LEU A 83 16.16 1.83 -16.65
CA LEU A 83 16.51 1.49 -15.28
C LEU A 83 15.57 2.25 -14.36
N ILE A 84 14.88 1.53 -13.49
CA ILE A 84 13.98 2.09 -12.48
C ILE A 84 14.55 1.88 -11.09
N THR A 85 14.02 2.62 -10.12
CA THR A 85 14.40 2.43 -8.71
C THR A 85 13.74 1.18 -8.16
N TRP A 86 14.31 0.61 -7.09
CA TRP A 86 13.74 -0.60 -6.49
C TRP A 86 12.32 -0.38 -5.96
N GLY A 87 11.98 0.82 -5.50
CA GLY A 87 10.61 1.15 -5.07
C GLY A 87 9.62 1.04 -6.23
N GLU A 88 9.98 1.56 -7.40
CA GLU A 88 9.11 1.49 -8.58
C GLU A 88 8.99 0.06 -9.07
N TRP A 89 10.11 -0.67 -9.08
CA TRP A 89 10.13 -2.08 -9.41
C TRP A 89 9.28 -2.93 -8.47
N LEU A 90 9.28 -2.64 -7.17
CA LEU A 90 8.44 -3.31 -6.17
C LEU A 90 6.94 -3.12 -6.47
N ILE A 91 6.54 -1.92 -6.91
CA ILE A 91 5.16 -1.63 -7.32
C ILE A 91 4.79 -2.46 -8.55
N GLU A 92 5.65 -2.52 -9.56
CA GLU A 92 5.38 -3.22 -10.81
C GLU A 92 5.36 -4.74 -10.65
N VAL A 93 6.34 -5.32 -9.95
CA VAL A 93 6.39 -6.78 -9.68
C VAL A 93 5.25 -7.20 -8.76
N GLY A 94 4.91 -6.36 -7.78
CA GLY A 94 3.82 -6.61 -6.86
C GLY A 94 2.43 -6.44 -7.46
N GLY A 95 2.31 -5.86 -8.67
CA GLY A 95 1.02 -5.47 -9.25
C GLY A 95 0.27 -4.45 -8.38
N LEU A 96 1.00 -3.57 -7.70
CA LEU A 96 0.43 -2.65 -6.74
C LEU A 96 -0.25 -1.45 -7.43
N ASP A 97 -1.37 -1.04 -6.86
CA ASP A 97 -2.11 0.12 -7.35
C ASP A 97 -1.46 1.43 -6.85
N ARG A 98 -1.05 2.31 -7.77
CA ARG A 98 -0.46 3.63 -7.47
C ARG A 98 -1.42 4.59 -6.79
N SER A 99 -2.70 4.27 -6.69
CA SER A 99 -3.66 5.02 -5.87
C SER A 99 -3.57 4.70 -4.38
N ARG A 100 -2.92 3.57 -4.03
CA ARG A 100 -2.76 2.99 -2.69
C ARG A 100 -1.31 2.86 -2.25
N TRP A 101 -0.36 2.85 -3.17
CA TRP A 101 1.07 2.71 -2.90
C TRP A 101 1.88 3.77 -3.65
N THR A 102 2.93 4.26 -3.02
CA THR A 102 3.86 5.23 -3.60
C THR A 102 5.29 4.90 -3.18
N THR A 103 6.24 5.60 -3.80
CA THR A 103 7.66 5.62 -3.41
C THR A 103 8.05 7.05 -3.03
N GLY A 104 9.14 7.22 -2.29
CA GLY A 104 9.83 8.52 -2.19
C GLY A 104 9.21 9.63 -1.33
N THR A 105 8.16 9.39 -0.53
CA THR A 105 7.50 10.43 0.29
C THR A 105 7.84 10.32 1.79
N GLY A 106 9.04 10.76 2.15
CA GLY A 106 9.28 11.46 3.43
C GLY A 106 9.77 10.65 4.63
N ASN A 107 9.37 9.38 4.84
CA ASN A 107 9.91 8.56 5.95
C ASN A 107 10.54 7.24 5.44
N PRO A 108 11.81 7.27 4.97
CA PRO A 108 12.49 6.07 4.49
C PRO A 108 12.76 5.06 5.60
N ILE A 109 12.93 3.80 5.21
CA ILE A 109 13.49 2.78 6.11
C ILE A 109 14.96 3.15 6.41
N PRO A 110 15.42 3.13 7.67
CA PRO A 110 16.82 3.42 7.99
C PRO A 110 17.81 2.58 7.18
N GLY A 111 18.75 3.23 6.50
CA GLY A 111 19.75 2.58 5.66
C GLY A 111 19.27 2.20 4.24
N ILE A 112 18.03 2.56 3.87
CA ILE A 112 17.46 2.33 2.54
C ILE A 112 17.01 3.67 1.94
N PRO A 113 17.41 4.02 0.70
CA PRO A 113 16.88 5.20 0.02
C PRO A 113 15.35 5.15 -0.10
N ALA A 114 14.66 6.29 0.07
CA ALA A 114 13.20 6.35 -0.02
C ALA A 114 12.65 5.85 -1.38
N THR A 115 13.44 6.01 -2.44
CA THR A 115 13.15 5.54 -3.80
C THR A 115 13.29 4.03 -3.97
N ASN A 116 13.95 3.34 -3.02
CA ASN A 116 14.12 1.88 -3.00
C ASN A 116 13.08 1.19 -2.10
N SER A 117 12.08 1.95 -1.65
CA SER A 117 11.05 1.48 -0.74
C SER A 117 9.67 1.93 -1.20
N ILE A 118 8.67 1.16 -0.79
CA ILE A 118 7.26 1.45 -1.00
C ILE A 118 6.60 1.81 0.32
N GLU A 119 5.61 2.69 0.23
CA GLU A 119 4.78 3.10 1.34
C GLU A 119 3.31 3.15 0.92
N PRO A 120 2.40 2.76 1.83
CA PRO A 120 0.98 2.85 1.55
C PRO A 120 0.54 4.31 1.66
N MET A 121 -0.38 4.69 0.80
CA MET A 121 -0.98 6.01 0.76
C MET A 121 -2.14 6.05 1.77
N GLY A 122 -2.02 6.92 2.76
CA GLY A 122 -3.07 7.23 3.70
C GLY A 122 -3.69 8.59 3.42
N ASN A 123 -4.84 8.85 4.05
CA ASN A 123 -5.31 10.23 4.19
C ASN A 123 -4.43 10.91 5.23
N VAL A 124 -3.71 11.96 4.84
CA VAL A 124 -2.86 12.73 5.75
C VAL A 124 -3.45 14.12 5.95
N ALA A 125 -3.34 14.65 7.17
CA ALA A 125 -3.62 16.05 7.41
C ALA A 125 -2.42 16.86 6.89
N ASN A 126 -2.54 17.46 5.70
CA ASN A 126 -1.48 18.32 5.18
C ASN A 126 -1.39 19.61 6.00
N SER A 127 -0.20 20.00 6.46
CA SER A 127 0.06 21.28 7.12
C SER A 127 -0.01 22.48 6.17
N GLN A 128 0.17 22.29 4.85
CA GLN A 128 0.10 23.33 3.82
C GLN A 128 -1.32 23.66 3.36
N THR A 129 -2.31 22.79 3.58
CA THR A 129 -3.72 23.08 3.27
C THR A 129 -4.66 22.46 4.33
N PRO A 130 -4.81 23.11 5.50
CA PRO A 130 -5.78 22.67 6.50
C PRO A 130 -7.18 22.54 5.87
N GLY A 131 -7.77 21.34 5.92
CA GLY A 131 -9.13 21.08 5.42
C GLY A 131 -9.24 20.47 4.02
N SER A 132 -8.14 20.24 3.29
CA SER A 132 -8.15 19.44 2.04
C SER A 132 -7.60 18.04 2.29
N PRO A 133 -8.33 16.95 1.96
CA PRO A 133 -7.80 15.59 2.06
C PRO A 133 -6.62 15.45 1.10
N SER A 134 -5.42 15.37 1.67
CA SER A 134 -4.20 15.14 0.90
C SER A 134 -3.83 13.68 1.04
N LYS A 135 -3.37 13.06 -0.05
CA LYS A 135 -2.77 11.72 0.03
C LYS A 135 -1.29 11.87 0.40
N GLY A 136 -0.85 11.17 1.43
CA GLY A 136 0.55 11.14 1.85
C GLY A 136 0.97 9.73 2.22
N GLY A 137 2.27 9.46 2.18
CA GLY A 137 2.84 8.19 2.61
C GLY A 137 2.67 7.98 4.11
N CYS A 138 2.28 6.78 4.51
CA CYS A 138 2.28 6.36 5.92
C CYS A 138 3.70 6.13 6.48
N GLY A 139 4.73 6.27 5.64
CA GLY A 139 6.11 5.87 5.84
C GLY A 139 6.44 4.56 5.12
N ALA A 140 7.70 4.41 4.71
CA ALA A 140 8.19 3.24 3.98
C ALA A 140 8.15 1.98 4.84
N ILE A 141 7.59 0.88 4.30
CA ILE A 141 7.36 -0.35 5.08
C ILE A 141 8.02 -1.56 4.42
N LEU A 142 8.22 -1.53 3.11
CA LEU A 142 8.91 -2.58 2.38
C LEU A 142 9.93 -1.93 1.45
N GLY A 143 11.16 -2.42 1.43
CA GLY A 143 12.19 -1.87 0.55
C GLY A 143 13.36 -2.83 0.37
N ILE A 144 14.18 -2.56 -0.64
CA ILE A 144 15.39 -3.34 -0.91
C ILE A 144 16.60 -2.55 -0.42
N ASN A 145 17.32 -3.15 0.52
CA ASN A 145 18.59 -2.62 0.98
C ASN A 145 19.69 -3.09 0.03
N THR A 146 20.14 -2.19 -0.83
CA THR A 146 21.18 -2.47 -1.83
C THR A 146 22.57 -2.66 -1.21
N ASN A 147 22.79 -2.26 0.05
CA ASN A 147 24.06 -2.50 0.73
C ASN A 147 24.18 -3.97 1.17
N THR A 148 23.10 -4.51 1.73
CA THR A 148 23.04 -5.88 2.28
C THR A 148 22.54 -6.90 1.27
N GLY A 149 21.80 -6.49 0.24
CA GLY A 149 21.09 -7.39 -0.68
C GLY A 149 19.89 -8.06 0.00
N THR A 150 19.19 -7.35 0.88
CA THR A 150 18.04 -7.87 1.63
C THR A 150 16.75 -7.14 1.27
N LEU A 151 15.64 -7.88 1.25
CA LEU A 151 14.30 -7.32 1.29
C LEU A 151 13.94 -7.03 2.75
N GLU A 152 13.71 -5.77 3.07
CA GLU A 152 13.45 -5.28 4.41
C GLU A 152 11.96 -4.94 4.55
N PHE A 153 11.29 -5.62 5.48
CA PHE A 153 9.92 -5.34 5.88
C PHE A 153 9.92 -4.74 7.30
N GLN A 154 9.57 -3.46 7.40
CA GLN A 154 9.66 -2.69 8.65
C GLN A 154 8.34 -2.00 8.98
N PRO A 155 7.34 -2.73 9.50
CA PRO A 155 6.05 -2.16 9.87
C PRO A 155 6.16 -1.11 11.01
N ASN A 156 7.26 -1.10 11.77
CA ASN A 156 7.50 -0.07 12.79
C ASN A 156 7.69 1.34 12.22
N ASN A 157 8.12 1.43 10.96
CA ASN A 157 8.35 2.69 10.26
C ASN A 157 7.04 3.35 9.77
N LEU A 158 5.91 2.64 9.91
CA LEU A 158 4.58 3.24 9.79
C LEU A 158 4.34 4.25 10.92
N GLY A 159 3.64 5.34 10.62
CA GLY A 159 3.25 6.31 11.66
C GLY A 159 4.15 7.55 11.74
N GLY A 160 4.74 8.00 10.62
CA GLY A 160 5.53 9.24 10.53
C GLY A 160 4.73 10.55 10.60
N GLN A 161 5.32 11.67 10.19
CA GLN A 161 4.66 12.99 10.20
C GLN A 161 3.36 12.99 9.36
N ASN A 162 2.25 13.45 9.94
CA ASN A 162 0.90 13.59 9.34
C ASN A 162 0.09 12.28 9.14
N THR A 163 0.10 11.32 10.06
CA THR A 163 -0.68 10.08 9.86
C THR A 163 -2.18 10.24 10.11
N GLY A 164 -2.97 9.60 9.24
CA GLY A 164 -4.41 9.41 9.45
C GLY A 164 -4.74 8.01 9.98
N THR A 165 -6.00 7.82 10.35
CA THR A 165 -6.55 6.60 10.98
C THR A 165 -6.14 5.30 10.28
N PHE A 166 -6.05 5.30 8.95
CA PHE A 166 -5.61 4.14 8.18
C PHE A 166 -4.18 3.70 8.50
N CYS A 167 -3.23 4.64 8.56
CA CYS A 167 -1.81 4.31 8.81
C CYS A 167 -1.62 3.72 10.21
N ASP A 168 -2.34 4.25 11.20
CA ASP A 168 -2.29 3.80 12.58
C ASP A 168 -2.90 2.41 12.74
N LEU A 169 -4.06 2.17 12.10
CA LEU A 169 -4.69 0.84 12.09
C LEU A 169 -3.83 -0.19 11.34
N LEU A 170 -3.18 0.21 10.25
CA LEU A 170 -2.26 -0.65 9.53
C LEU A 170 -1.07 -1.03 10.42
N LYS A 171 -0.46 -0.06 11.13
CA LYS A 171 0.61 -0.33 12.11
C LYS A 171 0.14 -1.28 13.21
N ALA A 172 -1.03 -1.01 13.78
CA ALA A 172 -1.63 -1.85 14.82
C ALA A 172 -1.91 -3.28 14.33
N SER A 173 -2.25 -3.47 13.05
CA SER A 173 -2.51 -4.78 12.46
C SER A 173 -1.28 -5.70 12.42
N TYR A 174 -0.08 -5.14 12.58
CA TYR A 174 1.19 -5.86 12.68
C TYR A 174 1.74 -5.96 14.11
N ALA A 175 1.09 -5.35 15.10
CA ALA A 175 1.50 -5.45 16.49
C ALA A 175 1.31 -6.90 16.99
N THR A 176 2.39 -7.51 17.47
CA THR A 176 2.36 -8.80 18.17
C THR A 176 2.71 -8.60 19.65
N SER A 177 2.61 -9.64 20.49
CA SER A 177 3.05 -9.59 21.90
C SER A 177 4.56 -9.28 22.07
N SER A 178 5.34 -9.39 20.99
CA SER A 178 6.75 -8.99 20.88
C SER A 178 6.96 -7.71 20.04
N GLY A 179 5.90 -6.97 19.73
CA GLY A 179 5.90 -5.82 18.82
C GLY A 179 5.86 -6.21 17.33
N PRO A 180 5.69 -5.26 16.39
CA PRO A 180 5.86 -5.51 14.97
C PRO A 180 7.33 -5.85 14.70
N GLY A 181 7.66 -7.12 14.51
CA GLY A 181 9.04 -7.51 14.22
C GLY A 181 9.42 -7.06 12.82
N ASN A 182 10.42 -6.18 12.70
CA ASN A 182 11.08 -5.95 11.41
C ASN A 182 11.63 -7.29 10.90
N LYS A 183 11.47 -7.56 9.61
CA LYS A 183 11.96 -8.79 8.98
C LYS A 183 12.87 -8.43 7.81
N SER A 184 14.05 -9.03 7.81
CA SER A 184 15.03 -8.93 6.74
C SER A 184 15.11 -10.28 6.05
N ILE A 185 14.84 -10.32 4.75
CA ILE A 185 14.87 -11.53 3.94
C ILE A 185 16.06 -11.41 2.99
N PRO A 186 17.07 -12.31 3.07
CA PRO A 186 18.17 -12.30 2.11
C PRO A 186 17.63 -12.60 0.71
N LEU A 187 17.92 -11.69 -0.22
CA LEU A 187 17.72 -11.93 -1.64
C LEU A 187 19.03 -12.56 -2.11
N ALA A 188 19.10 -13.89 -2.13
CA ALA A 188 20.33 -14.55 -2.54
C ALA A 188 20.58 -14.23 -4.02
N SER A 189 21.68 -13.52 -4.30
CA SER A 189 22.37 -13.67 -5.57
C SER A 189 22.94 -15.08 -5.54
N THR A 190 22.33 -16.03 -6.27
CA THR A 190 23.10 -17.17 -6.73
C THR A 190 24.21 -16.58 -7.56
N GLY A 191 25.38 -16.41 -6.93
CA GLY A 191 26.62 -16.18 -7.64
C GLY A 191 26.64 -17.13 -8.83
N THR A 192 26.86 -16.55 -9.99
CA THR A 192 26.99 -17.19 -11.29
C THR A 192 27.44 -18.64 -11.14
N ILE A 193 26.53 -19.60 -11.31
CA ILE A 193 26.98 -20.93 -11.72
C ILE A 193 27.19 -20.77 -13.23
N GLU A 194 28.37 -20.26 -13.60
CA GLU A 194 28.87 -20.40 -14.96
C GLU A 194 29.12 -21.89 -15.17
N PHE A 195 28.45 -22.47 -16.17
CA PHE A 195 28.78 -23.79 -16.69
C PHE A 195 29.96 -23.69 -17.67
#